data_AF-R4Z3I8-F1
#
_entry.id   AF-R4Z3I8-F1
#
_cell.length_a   1.000
_cell.length_b   1.000
_cell.length_c   1.000
_cell.angle_alpha   90.00
_cell.angle_beta   90.00
_cell.angle_gamma   90.00
#
_symmetry.space_group_name_H-M   'P 1'
#
loop_
_entity.id
_entity.type
_entity.pdbx_description
1 polymer ?
#
loop_
_entity_poly.entity_id
_entity_poly.type
_entity_poly.pdbx_seq_one_letter_code
_entity_poly.pdbx_strand_id
1 'polypeptide(L)'
;MLSYECFGTDGSYFAESCADKATGYHTDGGRSVGQWKSGYADEFSLTGSPVTTEQLDWLFNAKHPGTGEQLRPIPAPRTKEKADGSEQQLKPCMVIDLTYSAPKSLSLLLLSPDEGVRTAAQDAHEAAVDAAQKWLIDELIWARPKVGQVVQRRHVGKVLRADFLHFDSRQGDPQIHTHSLVANTVWADGRWRTLDSATLLRSTKAAGAIYQAALWSEATRRLGVAWTPVSANNQADIAGVSSDLMSHFSKRSNQINTAVAELEIESDELGKEGQARLRDAITLGTRQPKGASESLESAVERWTDEAREAGFDLGSTLYQAMAEPEPFVPEVVALAAVDELSRRFPTFRPSRAVEAVVCSMPPAIGTTAEETRDVVLRIAERVLAQPTVFLADRERLVEDAGRLWPGCHFTTSRIIEDEVTILNAVMDGSAQGFAQLDGARVLRSPRQPLGTASRLRSSHGSLPTGVSPRY
;
A
#
# COMPACT_ATOMS: atom_id res chain seq x y z
N MET A 1 -1.51 -2.00 -8.56
CA MET A 1 -2.14 -2.59 -7.35
C MET A 1 -1.06 -2.86 -6.32
N LEU A 2 -1.36 -2.75 -5.02
CA LEU A 2 -0.43 -3.14 -3.95
C LEU A 2 -1.10 -4.19 -3.04
N SER A 3 -0.46 -5.34 -2.87
CA SER A 3 -0.84 -6.34 -1.86
C SER A 3 0.12 -6.32 -0.67
N TYR A 4 -0.34 -6.88 0.45
CA TYR A 4 0.40 -6.97 1.70
C TYR A 4 0.32 -8.41 2.19
N GLU A 5 1.46 -9.04 2.42
CA GLU A 5 1.52 -10.39 3.00
C GLU A 5 2.56 -10.45 4.13
N CYS A 6 2.24 -11.21 5.18
CA CYS A 6 3.15 -11.43 6.30
C CYS A 6 3.76 -12.83 6.19
N PHE A 7 5.08 -12.91 6.17
CA PHE A 7 5.80 -14.17 6.16
C PHE A 7 6.44 -14.50 7.51
N GLY A 8 6.51 -15.80 7.81
CA GLY A 8 7.16 -16.35 9.01
C GLY A 8 8.66 -16.49 8.82
N THR A 9 9.27 -17.47 9.49
CA THR A 9 10.71 -17.78 9.37
C THR A 9 11.05 -18.62 8.14
N ASP A 10 10.04 -19.08 7.40
CA ASP A 10 10.22 -19.90 6.20
C ASP A 10 10.26 -18.99 4.96
N GLY A 11 11.47 -18.76 4.44
CA GLY A 11 11.73 -17.99 3.22
C GLY A 11 11.93 -18.84 1.97
N SER A 12 11.70 -20.15 2.04
CA SER A 12 11.97 -21.10 0.94
C SER A 12 11.32 -20.70 -0.38
N TYR A 13 10.09 -20.18 -0.34
CA TYR A 13 9.38 -19.68 -1.53
C TYR A 13 10.15 -18.61 -2.29
N PHE A 14 10.80 -17.67 -1.58
CA PHE A 14 11.61 -16.64 -2.21
C PHE A 14 12.99 -17.18 -2.58
N ALA A 15 13.58 -18.07 -1.76
CA ALA A 15 14.84 -18.71 -2.11
C ALA A 15 14.73 -19.47 -3.45
N GLU A 16 13.66 -20.24 -3.69
CA GLU A 16 13.43 -20.93 -4.96
C GLU A 16 13.13 -19.96 -6.13
N SER A 17 12.42 -18.86 -5.85
CA SER A 17 12.16 -17.78 -6.81
C SER A 17 13.43 -16.98 -7.19
N CYS A 18 14.41 -16.91 -6.28
CA CYS A 18 15.62 -16.10 -6.38
C CYS A 18 16.89 -16.92 -6.67
N ALA A 19 16.84 -18.25 -6.57
CA ALA A 19 18.02 -19.12 -6.67
C ALA A 19 18.51 -19.39 -8.10
N ASP A 20 17.89 -18.83 -9.14
CA ASP A 20 18.44 -18.91 -10.48
C ASP A 20 19.36 -17.73 -10.80
N LYS A 21 20.62 -17.97 -10.43
CA LYS A 21 21.87 -17.41 -10.98
C LYS A 21 21.95 -15.88 -11.06
N ALA A 22 22.82 -15.37 -10.20
CA ALA A 22 23.46 -14.07 -10.36
C ALA A 22 24.18 -13.98 -11.71
N THR A 23 23.48 -13.54 -12.75
CA THR A 23 24.05 -12.98 -13.96
C THR A 23 23.40 -11.63 -14.19
N GLY A 24 24.24 -10.61 -14.30
CA GLY A 24 23.84 -9.21 -14.25
C GLY A 24 22.82 -8.85 -15.32
N TYR A 25 22.03 -7.84 -15.00
CA TYR A 25 21.01 -7.21 -15.84
C TYR A 25 21.51 -6.61 -17.17
N HIS A 26 22.73 -6.92 -17.60
CA HIS A 26 23.28 -6.46 -18.87
C HIS A 26 23.91 -7.52 -19.76
N THR A 27 23.99 -8.80 -19.39
CA THR A 27 24.53 -9.79 -20.35
C THR A 27 23.98 -11.21 -20.36
N ASP A 28 23.27 -11.75 -19.35
CA ASP A 28 22.84 -13.16 -19.45
C ASP A 28 21.55 -13.48 -18.67
N GLY A 29 20.40 -13.35 -19.35
CA GLY A 29 19.26 -14.30 -19.38
C GLY A 29 18.70 -14.97 -18.11
N GLY A 30 18.83 -14.42 -16.91
CA GLY A 30 18.24 -14.96 -15.67
C GLY A 30 17.18 -14.04 -15.03
N ARG A 31 16.24 -14.59 -14.24
CA ARG A 31 15.24 -13.83 -13.46
C ARG A 31 15.92 -12.79 -12.55
N SER A 32 15.16 -11.78 -12.13
CA SER A 32 15.66 -10.65 -11.36
C SER A 32 16.44 -11.05 -10.11
N VAL A 33 17.69 -10.63 -10.06
CA VAL A 33 18.46 -10.64 -8.82
C VAL A 33 17.88 -9.55 -7.93
N GLY A 34 17.38 -9.92 -6.75
CA GLY A 34 16.84 -8.94 -5.81
C GLY A 34 17.90 -7.92 -5.42
N GLN A 35 17.51 -6.69 -5.12
CA GLN A 35 18.42 -5.61 -4.75
C GLN A 35 18.10 -5.04 -3.39
N TRP A 36 19.13 -4.80 -2.58
CA TRP A 36 19.00 -4.05 -1.33
C TRP A 36 18.73 -2.57 -1.63
N LYS A 37 17.74 -2.00 -0.95
CA LYS A 37 17.34 -0.58 -1.10
C LYS A 37 17.78 0.23 0.11
N SER A 38 17.93 1.54 -0.07
CA SER A 38 18.33 2.51 0.95
C SER A 38 17.52 2.39 2.26
N GLY A 39 18.11 2.81 3.37
CA GLY A 39 17.56 2.64 4.71
C GLY A 39 18.61 2.04 5.65
N TYR A 40 18.30 0.94 6.33
CA TYR A 40 19.33 0.23 7.11
C TYR A 40 20.39 -0.41 6.21
N ALA A 41 20.08 -0.71 4.94
CA ALA A 41 21.07 -1.24 4.01
C ALA A 41 22.22 -0.25 3.74
N ASP A 42 21.99 1.07 3.85
CA ASP A 42 23.06 2.08 3.73
C ASP A 42 24.06 1.93 4.88
N GLU A 43 23.56 1.76 6.10
CA GLU A 43 24.38 1.54 7.30
C GLU A 43 25.15 0.22 7.22
N PHE A 44 24.61 -0.76 6.49
CA PHE A 44 25.21 -2.07 6.31
C PHE A 44 26.09 -2.15 5.05
N SER A 45 26.21 -1.05 4.29
CA SER A 45 26.94 -0.99 3.02
C SER A 45 26.47 -2.02 1.98
N LEU A 46 25.16 -2.26 1.93
CA LEU A 46 24.52 -3.21 1.02
C LEU A 46 23.69 -2.55 -0.08
N THR A 47 23.35 -1.27 0.03
CA THR A 47 22.47 -0.60 -0.95
C THR A 47 22.94 -0.77 -2.39
N GLY A 48 22.03 -1.20 -3.27
CA GLY A 48 22.28 -1.49 -4.68
C GLY A 48 22.95 -2.86 -4.93
N SER A 49 23.41 -3.55 -3.89
CA SER A 49 24.00 -4.88 -4.04
C SER A 49 22.92 -5.93 -4.28
N PRO A 50 23.23 -6.99 -5.05
CA PRO A 50 22.34 -8.13 -5.18
C PRO A 50 22.14 -8.83 -3.82
N VAL A 51 20.93 -9.33 -3.59
CA VAL A 51 20.55 -10.09 -2.41
C VAL A 51 20.96 -11.55 -2.63
N THR A 52 21.75 -12.12 -1.71
CA THR A 52 22.10 -13.54 -1.76
C THR A 52 21.06 -14.41 -1.04
N THR A 53 21.02 -15.70 -1.35
CA THR A 53 20.15 -16.67 -0.64
C THR A 53 20.39 -16.69 0.87
N GLU A 54 21.65 -16.56 1.30
CA GLU A 54 22.00 -16.49 2.73
C GLU A 54 21.48 -15.21 3.38
N GLN A 55 21.65 -14.06 2.73
CA GLN A 55 21.14 -12.80 3.26
C GLN A 55 19.62 -12.77 3.31
N LEU A 56 18.96 -13.44 2.37
CA LEU A 56 17.51 -13.63 2.37
C LEU A 56 17.08 -14.49 3.57
N ASP A 57 17.75 -15.60 3.86
CA ASP A 57 17.49 -16.38 5.08
C ASP A 57 17.68 -15.53 6.35
N TRP A 58 18.75 -14.72 6.40
CA TRP A 58 19.01 -13.81 7.51
C TRP A 58 17.88 -12.78 7.71
N LEU A 59 17.33 -12.24 6.63
CA LEU A 59 16.17 -11.35 6.68
C LEU A 59 14.96 -12.02 7.36
N PHE A 60 14.65 -13.27 6.99
CA PHE A 60 13.54 -14.06 7.54
C PHE A 60 13.77 -14.51 9.00
N ASN A 61 15.03 -14.50 9.45
CA ASN A 61 15.41 -14.85 10.82
C ASN A 61 15.75 -13.63 11.69
N ALA A 62 15.44 -12.41 11.23
CA ALA A 62 15.76 -11.15 11.92
C ALA A 62 17.24 -11.02 12.31
N LYS A 63 18.13 -11.39 11.38
CA LYS A 63 19.57 -11.26 11.48
C LYS A 63 20.09 -10.11 10.63
N HIS A 64 21.27 -9.61 10.98
CA HIS A 64 21.98 -8.58 10.24
C HIS A 64 22.44 -9.14 8.88
N PRO A 65 22.06 -8.52 7.75
CA PRO A 65 22.34 -9.06 6.41
C PRO A 65 23.82 -9.04 6.01
N GLY A 66 24.69 -8.35 6.74
CA GLY A 66 26.14 -8.33 6.50
C GLY A 66 26.98 -9.19 7.45
N THR A 67 26.42 -9.64 8.58
CA THR A 67 27.20 -10.31 9.65
C THR A 67 26.54 -11.56 10.21
N GLY A 68 25.25 -11.78 9.93
CA GLY A 68 24.47 -12.88 10.52
C GLY A 68 24.13 -12.69 12.01
N GLU A 69 24.50 -11.56 12.64
CA GLU A 69 24.20 -11.28 14.04
C GLU A 69 22.70 -11.16 14.27
N GLN A 70 22.19 -11.73 15.38
CA GLN A 70 20.78 -11.66 15.71
C GLN A 70 20.39 -10.22 16.12
N LEU A 71 19.54 -9.56 15.31
CA LEU A 71 19.08 -8.20 15.61
C LEU A 71 18.07 -8.20 16.76
N ARG A 72 17.11 -9.13 16.73
CA ARG A 72 16.10 -9.31 17.80
C ARG A 72 15.69 -10.77 17.96
N PRO A 73 15.20 -11.19 19.14
CA PRO A 73 14.64 -12.53 19.32
C PRO A 73 13.46 -12.81 18.36
N ILE A 74 13.34 -14.06 17.94
CA ILE A 74 12.18 -14.55 17.19
C ILE A 74 11.00 -14.72 18.16
N PRO A 75 9.85 -14.07 17.94
CA PRO A 75 8.71 -14.19 18.84
C PRO A 75 8.13 -15.60 18.79
N ALA A 76 7.72 -16.14 19.94
CA ALA A 76 6.99 -17.39 19.97
C ALA A 76 5.65 -17.28 19.20
N PRO A 77 5.19 -18.36 18.53
CA PRO A 77 3.85 -18.41 17.96
C PRO A 77 2.78 -18.11 19.01
N ARG A 78 1.68 -17.49 18.59
CA ARG A 78 0.55 -17.16 19.47
C ARG A 78 -0.66 -18.00 19.12
N THR A 79 -1.45 -18.38 20.10
CA THR A 79 -2.76 -19.01 19.86
C THR A 79 -3.85 -17.95 19.86
N LYS A 80 -4.73 -18.00 18.86
CA LYS A 80 -5.93 -17.18 18.76
C LYS A 80 -7.14 -18.08 18.72
N GLU A 81 -8.06 -17.90 19.67
CA GLU A 81 -9.37 -18.52 19.63
C GLU A 81 -10.24 -17.81 18.58
N LYS A 82 -10.89 -18.59 17.72
CA LYS A 82 -11.84 -18.11 16.71
C LYS A 82 -13.25 -18.01 17.32
N ALA A 83 -14.15 -17.33 16.61
CA ALA A 83 -15.54 -17.17 17.04
C ALA A 83 -16.31 -18.51 17.18
N ASP A 84 -15.85 -19.55 16.50
CA ASP A 84 -16.40 -20.92 16.56
C ASP A 84 -15.77 -21.77 17.68
N GLY A 85 -14.91 -21.18 18.53
CA GLY A 85 -14.20 -21.87 19.62
C GLY A 85 -12.98 -22.66 19.17
N SER A 86 -12.67 -22.72 17.87
CA SER A 86 -11.46 -23.38 17.39
C SER A 86 -10.20 -22.53 17.63
N GLU A 87 -9.09 -23.19 17.91
CA GLU A 87 -7.80 -22.51 18.08
C GLU A 87 -7.06 -22.40 16.75
N GLN A 88 -6.52 -21.21 16.48
CA GLN A 88 -5.61 -20.95 15.37
C GLN A 88 -4.24 -20.57 15.90
N GLN A 89 -3.21 -21.32 15.48
CA GLN A 89 -1.83 -20.93 15.72
C GLN A 89 -1.41 -19.85 14.72
N LEU A 90 -0.96 -18.71 15.25
CA LEU A 90 -0.45 -17.58 14.49
C LEU A 90 1.07 -17.58 14.55
N LYS A 91 1.71 -17.85 13.40
CA LYS A 91 3.15 -17.72 13.24
C LYS A 91 3.58 -16.25 13.39
N PRO A 92 4.77 -15.96 13.94
CA PRO A 92 5.28 -14.59 14.00
C PRO A 92 5.52 -14.06 12.59
N CYS A 93 5.20 -12.79 12.35
CA CYS A 93 5.61 -12.11 11.12
C CYS A 93 7.06 -11.66 11.25
N MET A 94 7.92 -12.10 10.34
CA MET A 94 9.33 -11.76 10.26
C MET A 94 9.62 -10.82 9.10
N VAL A 95 8.93 -11.02 7.98
CA VAL A 95 9.02 -10.18 6.77
C VAL A 95 7.61 -9.79 6.34
N ILE A 96 7.51 -8.57 5.83
CA ILE A 96 6.31 -8.04 5.20
C ILE A 96 6.62 -7.90 3.72
N ASP A 97 5.88 -8.60 2.87
CA ASP A 97 5.94 -8.44 1.43
C ASP A 97 4.90 -7.41 0.98
N LEU A 98 5.41 -6.36 0.36
CA LEU A 98 4.62 -5.33 -0.30
C LEU A 98 4.78 -5.56 -1.81
N THR A 99 3.83 -6.27 -2.41
CA THR A 99 3.89 -6.60 -3.83
C THR A 99 3.18 -5.54 -4.65
N TYR A 100 3.96 -4.80 -5.45
CA TYR A 100 3.46 -3.79 -6.37
C TYR A 100 3.25 -4.43 -7.74
N SER A 101 2.04 -4.42 -8.27
CA SER A 101 1.73 -4.96 -9.59
C SER A 101 1.29 -3.86 -10.53
N ALA A 102 1.92 -3.77 -11.70
CA ALA A 102 1.50 -2.89 -12.78
C ALA A 102 0.11 -3.30 -13.33
N PRO A 103 -0.67 -2.35 -13.89
CA PRO A 103 -1.85 -2.69 -14.67
C PRO A 103 -1.45 -3.59 -15.85
N LYS A 104 -2.41 -4.40 -16.33
CA LYS A 104 -2.16 -5.36 -17.41
C LYS A 104 -1.72 -4.65 -18.67
N SER A 105 -2.35 -3.52 -19.00
CA SER A 105 -1.98 -2.68 -20.14
C SER A 105 -0.50 -2.27 -20.16
N LEU A 106 0.08 -1.85 -19.03
CA LEU A 106 1.52 -1.55 -18.94
C LEU A 106 2.37 -2.81 -19.09
N SER A 107 1.95 -3.93 -18.48
CA SER A 107 2.69 -5.20 -18.60
C SER A 107 2.73 -5.73 -20.04
N LEU A 108 1.68 -5.46 -20.83
CA LEU A 108 1.64 -5.82 -22.24
C LEU A 108 2.65 -5.06 -23.11
N LEU A 109 3.18 -3.93 -22.64
CA LEU A 109 4.26 -3.23 -23.34
C LEU A 109 5.55 -4.07 -23.42
N LEU A 110 5.69 -5.13 -22.62
CA LEU A 110 6.76 -6.11 -22.76
C LEU A 110 6.71 -6.85 -24.11
N LEU A 111 5.55 -6.93 -24.77
CA LEU A 111 5.42 -7.52 -26.11
C LEU A 111 5.90 -6.58 -27.23
N SER A 112 6.29 -5.34 -26.90
CA SER A 112 6.82 -4.43 -27.90
C SER A 112 8.09 -4.99 -28.52
N PRO A 113 8.27 -4.90 -29.85
CA PRO A 113 9.56 -5.25 -30.47
C PRO A 113 10.67 -4.27 -30.05
N ASP A 114 10.32 -3.05 -29.66
CA ASP A 114 11.27 -2.03 -29.20
C ASP A 114 11.69 -2.28 -27.75
N GLU A 115 12.96 -2.64 -27.56
CA GLU A 115 13.58 -2.83 -26.24
C GLU A 115 13.52 -1.57 -25.38
N GLY A 116 13.65 -0.39 -26.00
CA GLY A 116 13.56 0.89 -25.29
C GLY A 116 12.20 1.06 -24.61
N VAL A 117 11.13 0.59 -25.23
CA VAL A 117 9.80 0.63 -24.59
C VAL A 117 9.68 -0.39 -23.45
N ARG A 118 10.19 -1.62 -23.64
CA ARG A 118 10.18 -2.64 -22.57
C ARG A 118 10.95 -2.17 -21.34
N THR A 119 12.10 -1.55 -21.54
CA THR A 119 12.92 -0.96 -20.48
C THR A 119 12.22 0.22 -19.83
N ALA A 120 11.68 1.17 -20.61
CA ALA A 120 10.98 2.32 -20.06
C ALA A 120 9.71 1.95 -19.25
N ALA A 121 9.01 0.86 -19.60
CA ALA A 121 7.90 0.35 -18.82
C ALA A 121 8.33 -0.23 -17.46
N GLN A 122 9.45 -0.96 -17.42
CA GLN A 122 10.04 -1.48 -16.18
C GLN A 122 10.59 -0.35 -15.30
N ASP A 123 11.33 0.60 -15.88
CA ASP A 123 11.84 1.76 -15.15
C ASP A 123 10.70 2.61 -14.55
N ALA A 124 9.61 2.80 -15.29
CA ALA A 124 8.44 3.52 -14.80
C ALA A 124 7.83 2.82 -13.58
N HIS A 125 7.77 1.49 -13.62
CA HIS A 125 7.33 0.66 -12.51
C HIS A 125 8.24 0.81 -11.29
N GLU A 126 9.55 0.63 -11.45
CA GLU A 126 10.51 0.71 -10.34
C GLU A 126 10.52 2.09 -9.68
N ALA A 127 10.49 3.17 -10.48
CA ALA A 127 10.40 4.52 -9.95
C ALA A 127 9.11 4.76 -9.14
N ALA A 128 7.98 4.21 -9.60
CA ALA A 128 6.72 4.28 -8.88
C ALA A 128 6.72 3.46 -7.58
N VAL A 129 7.37 2.29 -7.57
CA VAL A 129 7.58 1.48 -6.37
C VAL A 129 8.39 2.28 -5.35
N ASP A 130 9.49 2.90 -5.77
CA ASP A 130 10.34 3.71 -4.89
C ASP A 130 9.63 4.94 -4.34
N ALA A 131 8.83 5.63 -5.15
CA ALA A 131 8.02 6.76 -4.69
C ALA A 131 7.02 6.33 -3.60
N ALA A 132 6.28 5.23 -3.81
CA ALA A 132 5.32 4.74 -2.84
C ALA A 132 5.98 4.22 -1.56
N GLN A 133 7.11 3.51 -1.69
CA GLN A 133 7.87 3.02 -0.54
C GLN A 133 8.50 4.14 0.27
N LYS A 134 9.00 5.19 -0.38
CA LYS A 134 9.52 6.37 0.31
C LYS A 134 8.44 7.02 1.18
N TRP A 135 7.21 7.18 0.68
CA TRP A 135 6.10 7.65 1.50
C TRP A 135 5.80 6.71 2.69
N LEU A 136 5.74 5.40 2.46
CA LEU A 136 5.53 4.43 3.54
C LEU A 136 6.62 4.53 4.61
N ILE A 137 7.88 4.62 4.18
CA ILE A 137 9.05 4.74 5.05
C ILE A 137 8.98 6.00 5.88
N ASP A 138 8.80 7.13 5.20
CA ASP A 138 8.79 8.45 5.81
C ASP A 138 7.60 8.57 6.77
N GLU A 139 6.38 8.20 6.39
CA GLU A 139 5.14 8.48 7.15
C GLU A 139 4.67 7.36 8.09
N LEU A 140 4.93 6.09 7.74
CA LEU A 140 4.17 4.96 8.27
C LEU A 140 5.01 3.89 8.98
N ILE A 141 6.32 4.08 9.07
CA ILE A 141 7.20 3.21 9.84
C ILE A 141 7.30 3.67 11.28
N TRP A 142 6.59 2.94 12.14
CA TRP A 142 6.54 3.20 13.57
C TRP A 142 6.87 1.95 14.36
N ALA A 143 7.40 2.14 15.57
CA ALA A 143 7.52 1.10 16.58
C ALA A 143 6.47 1.32 17.69
N ARG A 144 6.05 0.24 18.34
CA ARG A 144 5.14 0.27 19.51
C ARG A 144 5.80 -0.27 20.77
N PRO A 145 6.78 0.43 21.36
CA PRO A 145 7.36 0.02 22.63
C PRO A 145 6.33 0.10 23.77
N LYS A 146 6.31 -0.91 24.63
CA LYS A 146 5.64 -0.85 25.94
C LYS A 146 6.63 -0.25 26.94
N VAL A 147 6.26 0.86 27.57
CA VAL A 147 7.03 1.52 28.64
C VAL A 147 6.13 1.54 29.88
N GLY A 148 6.47 0.72 30.89
CA GLY A 148 5.57 0.45 32.02
C GLY A 148 4.26 -0.23 31.55
N GLN A 149 3.10 0.35 31.87
CA GLN A 149 1.79 -0.11 31.39
C GLN A 149 1.28 0.66 30.15
N VAL A 150 2.06 1.61 29.63
CA VAL A 150 1.65 2.47 28.53
C VAL A 150 2.30 1.99 27.23
N VAL A 151 1.50 1.88 26.17
CA VAL A 151 2.02 1.67 24.81
C VAL A 151 2.36 3.04 24.25
N GLN A 152 3.65 3.27 24.01
CA GLN A 152 4.13 4.45 23.32
C GLN A 152 4.29 4.14 21.83
N ARG A 153 4.27 5.18 21.00
CA ARG A 153 4.55 5.10 19.57
C ARG A 153 5.81 5.90 19.31
N ARG A 154 6.67 5.39 18.44
CA ARG A 154 7.91 6.02 18.01
C ARG A 154 7.96 6.00 16.51
N HIS A 155 8.05 7.17 15.88
CA HIS A 155 8.36 7.21 14.47
C HIS A 155 9.82 6.79 14.26
N VAL A 156 10.08 6.02 13.19
CA VAL A 156 11.43 5.49 12.89
C VAL A 156 11.96 6.03 11.57
N GLY A 157 11.12 6.06 10.53
CA GLY A 157 11.53 6.61 9.22
C GLY A 157 12.58 5.78 8.46
N LYS A 158 12.78 4.50 8.84
CA LYS A 158 13.83 3.65 8.24
C LYS A 158 13.49 2.16 8.35
N VAL A 159 13.81 1.41 7.29
CA VAL A 159 13.61 -0.04 7.20
C VAL A 159 14.79 -0.74 6.53
N LEU A 160 14.85 -2.07 6.66
CA LEU A 160 15.69 -2.94 5.86
C LEU A 160 14.79 -3.55 4.79
N ARG A 161 15.07 -3.25 3.51
CA ARG A 161 14.21 -3.57 2.37
C ARG A 161 15.01 -4.18 1.23
N ALA A 162 14.46 -5.22 0.62
CA ALA A 162 14.95 -5.83 -0.62
C ALA A 162 13.83 -5.90 -1.65
N ASP A 163 14.13 -5.57 -2.90
CA ASP A 163 13.16 -5.58 -4.00
C ASP A 163 13.50 -6.63 -5.05
N PHE A 164 12.48 -7.32 -5.55
CA PHE A 164 12.58 -8.36 -6.56
C PHE A 164 11.60 -8.06 -7.70
N LEU A 165 12.11 -7.61 -8.84
CA LEU A 165 11.32 -7.23 -10.01
C LEU A 165 11.01 -8.43 -10.91
N HIS A 166 9.76 -8.83 -10.99
CA HIS A 166 9.32 -9.92 -11.87
C HIS A 166 8.55 -9.39 -13.07
N PHE A 167 8.57 -10.17 -14.16
CA PHE A 167 7.89 -9.85 -15.42
C PHE A 167 6.82 -10.86 -15.82
N ASP A 168 6.70 -12.00 -15.13
CA ASP A 168 5.76 -13.08 -15.46
C ASP A 168 4.79 -13.39 -14.31
N SER A 169 3.53 -13.65 -14.65
CA SER A 169 2.56 -14.17 -13.69
C SER A 169 2.87 -15.64 -13.37
N ARG A 170 2.18 -16.22 -12.39
CA ARG A 170 2.28 -17.66 -12.14
C ARG A 170 1.81 -18.53 -13.30
N GLN A 171 0.92 -18.01 -14.15
CA GLN A 171 0.46 -18.68 -15.38
C GLN A 171 1.36 -18.35 -16.58
N GLY A 172 2.51 -17.69 -16.35
CA GLY A 172 3.44 -17.31 -17.39
C GLY A 172 2.93 -16.18 -18.29
N ASP A 173 1.94 -15.39 -17.85
CA ASP A 173 1.46 -14.21 -18.61
C ASP A 173 2.35 -12.98 -18.33
N PRO A 174 2.44 -12.00 -19.25
CA PRO A 174 3.15 -10.73 -19.01
C PRO A 174 2.58 -10.02 -17.78
N GLN A 175 3.40 -9.81 -16.76
CA GLN A 175 3.00 -9.18 -15.51
C GLN A 175 4.22 -8.54 -14.82
N ILE A 176 4.40 -7.24 -15.03
CA ILE A 176 5.40 -6.46 -14.28
C ILE A 176 4.92 -6.34 -12.83
N HIS A 177 5.73 -6.81 -11.88
CA HIS A 177 5.47 -6.64 -10.46
C HIS A 177 6.75 -6.71 -9.63
N THR A 178 6.82 -5.96 -8.54
CA THR A 178 7.94 -6.00 -7.59
C THR A 178 7.46 -6.55 -6.26
N HIS A 179 8.12 -7.61 -5.78
CA HIS A 179 8.04 -8.01 -4.38
C HIS A 179 9.01 -7.17 -3.57
N SER A 180 8.51 -6.28 -2.72
CA SER A 180 9.34 -5.50 -1.81
C SER A 180 9.27 -6.08 -0.41
N LEU A 181 10.31 -6.83 -0.04
CA LEU A 181 10.45 -7.50 1.23
C LEU A 181 11.00 -6.53 2.28
N VAL A 182 10.15 -6.17 3.23
CA VAL A 182 10.47 -5.28 4.34
C VAL A 182 10.66 -6.10 5.61
N ALA A 183 11.83 -5.99 6.24
CA ALA A 183 12.07 -6.63 7.53
C ALA A 183 11.07 -6.12 8.58
N ASN A 184 10.44 -7.03 9.31
CA ASN A 184 9.61 -6.67 10.47
C ASN A 184 10.49 -6.38 11.71
N THR A 185 11.51 -5.54 11.52
CA THR A 185 12.55 -5.21 12.48
C THR A 185 13.01 -3.77 12.27
N VAL A 186 12.90 -2.95 13.31
CA VAL A 186 13.22 -1.51 13.29
C VAL A 186 13.98 -1.11 14.55
N TRP A 187 14.89 -0.15 14.46
CA TRP A 187 15.63 0.37 15.60
C TRP A 187 14.84 1.48 16.31
N ALA A 188 14.51 1.28 17.59
CA ALA A 188 13.82 2.28 18.39
C ALA A 188 14.13 2.12 19.90
N ASP A 189 14.35 3.26 20.57
CA ASP A 189 14.78 3.33 21.97
C ASP A 189 16.05 2.50 22.25
N GLY A 190 17.08 2.63 21.38
CA GLY A 190 18.39 2.01 21.57
C GLY A 190 18.45 0.48 21.41
N ARG A 191 17.42 -0.13 20.80
CA ARG A 191 17.42 -1.56 20.47
C ARG A 191 16.53 -1.87 19.26
N TRP A 192 16.74 -3.03 18.67
CA TRP A 192 15.85 -3.58 17.64
C TRP A 192 14.49 -3.99 18.22
N ARG A 193 13.43 -3.62 17.52
CA ARG A 193 12.02 -3.81 17.87
C ARG A 193 11.26 -4.36 16.67
N THR A 194 10.06 -4.87 16.92
CA THR A 194 9.10 -5.21 15.85
C THR A 194 8.42 -3.93 15.34
N LEU A 195 8.23 -3.85 14.03
CA LEU A 195 7.54 -2.75 13.35
C LEU A 195 6.02 -2.79 13.68
N ASP A 196 5.37 -1.63 13.71
CA ASP A 196 3.91 -1.52 13.82
C ASP A 196 3.22 -1.87 12.50
N SER A 197 3.19 -3.16 12.21
CA SER A 197 2.67 -3.69 10.95
C SER A 197 1.18 -3.41 10.77
N ALA A 198 0.45 -3.15 11.86
CA ALA A 198 -0.97 -2.82 11.79
C ALA A 198 -1.19 -1.41 11.21
N THR A 199 -0.28 -0.48 11.46
CA THR A 199 -0.36 0.88 10.89
C THR A 199 0.02 0.87 9.41
N LEU A 200 1.04 0.08 9.05
CA LEU A 200 1.41 -0.17 7.67
C LEU A 200 0.26 -0.80 6.87
N LEU A 201 -0.33 -1.90 7.36
CA LEU A 201 -1.45 -2.61 6.73
C LEU A 201 -2.67 -1.70 6.48
N ARG A 202 -2.99 -0.80 7.41
CA ARG A 202 -4.12 0.14 7.27
C ARG A 202 -3.90 1.20 6.18
N SER A 203 -2.67 1.34 5.71
CA SER A 203 -2.26 2.37 4.76
C SER A 203 -1.82 1.79 3.41
N THR A 204 -1.83 0.47 3.25
CA THR A 204 -1.47 -0.24 2.01
C THR A 204 -2.29 0.27 0.81
N LYS A 205 -3.59 0.55 0.97
CA LYS A 205 -4.41 1.08 -0.13
C LYS A 205 -3.95 2.45 -0.61
N ALA A 206 -3.60 3.34 0.31
CA ALA A 206 -3.05 4.64 0.01
C ALA A 206 -1.66 4.57 -0.64
N ALA A 207 -0.79 3.66 -0.18
CA ALA A 207 0.50 3.42 -0.84
C ALA A 207 0.30 2.89 -2.26
N GLY A 208 -0.67 1.99 -2.46
CA GLY A 208 -1.07 1.52 -3.79
C GLY A 208 -1.60 2.64 -4.68
N ALA A 209 -2.32 3.62 -4.12
CA ALA A 209 -2.79 4.79 -4.86
C ALA A 209 -1.63 5.71 -5.28
N ILE A 210 -0.69 5.99 -4.38
CA ILE A 210 0.53 6.76 -4.71
C ILE A 210 1.34 6.04 -5.79
N TYR A 211 1.53 4.73 -5.65
CA TYR A 211 2.20 3.92 -6.68
C TYR A 211 1.51 4.07 -8.04
N GLN A 212 0.18 4.00 -8.10
CA GLN A 212 -0.53 4.13 -9.37
C GLN A 212 -0.38 5.54 -9.98
N ALA A 213 -0.56 6.59 -9.18
CA ALA A 213 -0.36 7.97 -9.66
C ALA A 213 1.06 8.20 -10.19
N ALA A 214 2.06 7.75 -9.42
CA ALA A 214 3.47 7.85 -9.80
C ALA A 214 3.77 7.03 -11.07
N LEU A 215 3.21 5.83 -11.20
CA LEU A 215 3.36 4.99 -12.38
C LEU A 215 2.79 5.66 -13.62
N TRP A 216 1.58 6.21 -13.52
CA TRP A 216 0.92 6.87 -14.65
C TRP A 216 1.75 8.03 -15.17
N SER A 217 2.21 8.89 -14.27
CA SER A 217 3.01 10.07 -14.62
C SER A 217 4.37 9.68 -15.19
N GLU A 218 5.06 8.72 -14.58
CA GLU A 218 6.38 8.29 -15.04
C GLU A 218 6.31 7.58 -16.41
N ALA A 219 5.30 6.73 -16.62
CA ALA A 219 5.07 6.08 -17.90
C ALA A 219 4.66 7.08 -18.98
N THR A 220 3.77 8.04 -18.70
CA THR A 220 3.45 9.11 -19.64
C THR A 220 4.70 9.93 -19.98
N ARG A 221 5.53 10.27 -19.00
CA ARG A 221 6.77 11.03 -19.21
C ARG A 221 7.79 10.28 -20.08
N ARG A 222 7.92 8.96 -19.91
CA ARG A 222 8.90 8.13 -20.62
C ARG A 222 8.44 7.65 -21.99
N LEU A 223 7.15 7.36 -22.12
CA LEU A 223 6.58 6.66 -23.27
C LEU A 223 5.53 7.50 -24.03
N GLY A 224 5.10 8.63 -23.48
CA GLY A 224 4.05 9.46 -24.05
C GLY A 224 2.66 8.82 -23.98
N VAL A 225 2.45 7.78 -23.18
CA VAL A 225 1.17 7.03 -23.14
C VAL A 225 0.06 7.80 -22.44
N ALA A 226 -1.16 7.71 -22.97
CA ALA A 226 -2.39 8.17 -22.33
C ALA A 226 -3.05 7.09 -21.46
N TRP A 227 -3.95 7.50 -20.58
CA TRP A 227 -4.62 6.62 -19.62
C TRP A 227 -6.15 6.71 -19.74
N THR A 228 -6.84 5.62 -19.46
CA THR A 228 -8.29 5.62 -19.25
C THR A 228 -8.66 6.44 -18.01
N PRO A 229 -9.92 6.87 -17.85
CA PRO A 229 -10.38 7.49 -16.61
C PRO A 229 -10.05 6.63 -15.38
N VAL A 230 -9.65 7.28 -14.28
CA VAL A 230 -9.33 6.61 -13.02
C VAL A 230 -10.60 6.01 -12.42
N SER A 231 -10.59 4.71 -12.19
CA SER A 231 -11.69 4.01 -11.52
C SER A 231 -11.76 4.34 -10.03
N ALA A 232 -12.90 4.06 -9.39
CA ALA A 232 -13.11 4.23 -7.95
C ALA A 232 -12.17 3.42 -7.03
N ASN A 233 -11.38 2.50 -7.62
CA ASN A 233 -10.35 1.69 -6.95
C ASN A 233 -8.92 2.20 -7.26
N ASN A 234 -8.77 3.42 -7.78
CA ASN A 234 -7.51 4.03 -8.17
C ASN A 234 -6.74 3.18 -9.19
N GLN A 235 -7.44 2.62 -10.17
CA GLN A 235 -6.85 1.88 -11.29
C GLN A 235 -7.20 2.58 -12.61
N ALA A 236 -6.25 2.62 -13.54
CA ALA A 236 -6.42 3.04 -14.92
C ALA A 236 -5.51 2.15 -15.79
N ASP A 237 -5.92 1.96 -17.04
CA ASP A 237 -5.15 1.25 -18.06
C ASP A 237 -4.68 2.23 -19.14
N ILE A 238 -3.65 1.87 -19.89
CA ILE A 238 -3.18 2.67 -21.02
C ILE A 238 -4.29 2.74 -22.06
N ALA A 239 -4.67 3.97 -22.45
CA ALA A 239 -5.67 4.19 -23.47
C ALA A 239 -5.19 3.63 -24.81
N GLY A 240 -6.05 2.86 -25.48
CA GLY A 240 -5.77 2.26 -26.78
C GLY A 240 -5.13 0.88 -26.74
N VAL A 241 -4.76 0.35 -25.56
CA VAL A 241 -4.45 -1.08 -25.43
C VAL A 241 -5.75 -1.89 -25.47
N SER A 242 -5.82 -2.89 -26.34
CA SER A 242 -7.04 -3.70 -26.52
C SER A 242 -7.49 -4.40 -25.23
N SER A 243 -8.77 -4.26 -24.91
CA SER A 243 -9.42 -5.01 -23.82
C SER A 243 -9.37 -6.51 -24.04
N ASP A 244 -9.44 -6.96 -25.29
CA ASP A 244 -9.43 -8.38 -25.64
C ASP A 244 -8.04 -8.97 -25.43
N LEU A 245 -6.99 -8.23 -25.80
CA LEU A 245 -5.60 -8.61 -25.53
C LEU A 245 -5.32 -8.65 -24.02
N MET A 246 -5.80 -7.66 -23.27
CA MET A 246 -5.70 -7.65 -21.80
C MET A 246 -6.42 -8.85 -21.18
N SER A 247 -7.62 -9.19 -21.66
CA SER A 247 -8.38 -10.35 -21.19
C SER A 247 -7.66 -11.66 -21.50
N HIS A 248 -7.09 -11.78 -22.70
CA HIS A 248 -6.32 -12.95 -23.15
C HIS A 248 -5.13 -13.24 -22.22
N PHE A 249 -4.34 -12.22 -21.89
CA PHE A 249 -3.19 -12.31 -20.99
C PHE A 249 -3.54 -12.12 -19.49
N SER A 250 -4.80 -12.32 -19.13
CA SER A 250 -5.28 -12.29 -17.73
C SER A 250 -5.81 -13.66 -17.28
N LYS A 251 -5.14 -14.75 -17.70
CA LYS A 251 -5.60 -16.14 -17.48
C LYS A 251 -5.89 -16.42 -16.02
N ARG A 252 -5.03 -15.95 -15.11
CA ARG A 252 -5.22 -16.15 -13.66
C ARG A 252 -6.50 -15.48 -13.14
N SER A 253 -6.74 -14.24 -13.54
CA SER A 253 -7.94 -13.50 -13.13
C SER A 253 -9.21 -14.15 -13.68
N ASN A 254 -9.17 -14.62 -14.93
CA ASN A 254 -10.27 -15.33 -15.56
C ASN A 254 -10.57 -16.64 -14.82
N GLN A 255 -9.55 -17.44 -14.49
CA GLN A 255 -9.71 -18.64 -13.67
C GLN A 255 -10.37 -18.35 -12.31
N ILE A 256 -9.97 -17.28 -11.61
CA ILE A 256 -10.59 -16.91 -10.33
C ILE A 256 -12.04 -16.49 -10.55
N ASN A 257 -12.32 -15.66 -11.57
CA ASN A 257 -13.67 -15.19 -11.86
C ASN A 257 -14.62 -16.34 -12.20
N THR A 258 -14.17 -17.29 -13.04
CA THR A 258 -14.94 -18.49 -13.36
C THR A 258 -15.21 -19.32 -12.11
N ALA A 259 -14.19 -19.62 -11.31
CA ALA A 259 -14.35 -20.42 -10.10
C ALA A 259 -15.26 -19.74 -9.05
N VAL A 260 -15.26 -18.40 -8.97
CA VAL A 260 -16.21 -17.66 -8.11
C VAL A 260 -17.63 -17.76 -8.66
N ALA A 261 -17.81 -17.63 -9.98
CA ALA A 261 -19.13 -17.72 -10.62
C ALA A 261 -19.74 -19.12 -10.50
N GLU A 262 -18.94 -20.18 -10.60
CA GLU A 262 -19.36 -21.59 -10.46
C GLU A 262 -19.86 -21.93 -9.05
N LEU A 263 -19.50 -21.15 -8.02
CA LEU A 263 -19.99 -21.36 -6.66
C LEU A 263 -21.42 -20.85 -6.45
N GLU A 264 -21.99 -20.11 -7.42
CA GLU A 264 -23.36 -19.57 -7.39
C GLU A 264 -23.73 -18.79 -6.11
N ILE A 265 -22.74 -18.33 -5.33
CA ILE A 265 -23.00 -17.56 -4.12
C ILE A 265 -23.33 -16.12 -4.52
N GLU A 266 -24.56 -15.69 -4.26
CA GLU A 266 -24.99 -14.34 -4.57
C GLU A 266 -24.15 -13.31 -3.79
N SER A 267 -23.83 -12.19 -4.46
CA SER A 267 -22.97 -11.14 -3.91
C SER A 267 -23.49 -10.60 -2.57
N ASP A 268 -24.81 -10.61 -2.39
CA ASP A 268 -25.49 -9.96 -1.28
C ASP A 268 -25.49 -10.83 -0.02
N GLU A 269 -25.28 -12.15 -0.14
CA GLU A 269 -25.27 -13.09 0.98
C GLU A 269 -23.96 -13.03 1.81
N LEU A 270 -22.82 -12.81 1.15
CA LEU A 270 -21.49 -12.83 1.80
C LEU A 270 -21.03 -11.45 2.31
N GLY A 271 -21.60 -10.37 1.78
CA GLY A 271 -21.07 -9.01 1.92
C GLY A 271 -19.63 -8.88 1.38
N LYS A 272 -19.09 -7.64 1.37
CA LYS A 272 -17.76 -7.36 0.77
C LYS A 272 -16.60 -8.13 1.41
N GLU A 273 -16.63 -8.33 2.73
CA GLU A 273 -15.58 -9.08 3.43
C GLU A 273 -15.65 -10.58 3.17
N GLY A 274 -16.86 -11.16 3.10
CA GLY A 274 -17.05 -12.57 2.78
C GLY A 274 -16.59 -12.88 1.35
N GLN A 275 -16.94 -12.02 0.39
CA GLN A 275 -16.46 -12.13 -0.98
C GLN A 275 -14.93 -12.09 -1.10
N ALA A 276 -14.28 -11.16 -0.40
CA ALA A 276 -12.81 -11.08 -0.41
C ALA A 276 -12.17 -12.37 0.13
N ARG A 277 -12.66 -12.89 1.26
CA ARG A 277 -12.17 -14.15 1.84
C ARG A 277 -12.39 -15.34 0.92
N LEU A 278 -13.55 -15.40 0.24
CA LEU A 278 -13.84 -16.44 -0.72
C LEU A 278 -12.86 -16.41 -1.90
N ARG A 279 -12.62 -15.22 -2.46
CA ARG A 279 -11.66 -15.02 -3.54
C ARG A 279 -10.24 -15.39 -3.10
N ASP A 280 -9.83 -15.04 -1.89
CA ASP A 280 -8.52 -15.43 -1.34
C ASP A 280 -8.40 -16.96 -1.22
N ALA A 281 -9.45 -17.63 -0.72
CA ALA A 281 -9.48 -19.08 -0.57
C ALA A 281 -9.38 -19.80 -1.92
N ILE A 282 -10.16 -19.38 -2.92
CA ILE A 282 -10.05 -19.90 -4.30
C ILE A 282 -8.65 -19.59 -4.86
N THR A 283 -8.13 -18.39 -4.60
CA THR A 283 -6.84 -17.97 -5.13
C THR A 283 -5.70 -18.87 -4.64
N LEU A 284 -5.77 -19.30 -3.38
CA LEU A 284 -4.81 -20.22 -2.78
C LEU A 284 -5.07 -21.67 -3.20
N GLY A 285 -6.34 -22.09 -3.26
CA GLY A 285 -6.73 -23.47 -3.56
C GLY A 285 -6.46 -23.90 -5.01
N THR A 286 -6.58 -22.99 -5.97
CA THR A 286 -6.32 -23.30 -7.40
C THR A 286 -4.88 -22.99 -7.84
N ARG A 287 -3.96 -22.86 -6.88
CA ARG A 287 -2.56 -22.49 -7.14
C ARG A 287 -1.80 -23.70 -7.69
N GLN A 288 -1.30 -23.59 -8.92
CA GLN A 288 -0.34 -24.55 -9.46
C GLN A 288 1.11 -24.17 -9.10
N PRO A 289 2.03 -25.14 -9.04
CA PRO A 289 3.47 -24.88 -8.93
C PRO A 289 3.94 -23.99 -10.08
N LYS A 290 4.87 -23.06 -9.83
CA LYS A 290 5.45 -22.23 -10.89
C LYS A 290 6.32 -23.13 -11.78
N GLY A 291 6.20 -22.98 -13.10
CA GLY A 291 7.04 -23.69 -14.07
C GLY A 291 8.51 -23.27 -13.99
N ALA A 292 9.36 -23.92 -14.80
CA ALA A 292 10.78 -23.61 -14.92
C ALA A 292 11.01 -22.12 -15.22
N SER A 293 12.13 -21.58 -14.76
CA SER A 293 12.55 -20.22 -15.08
C SER A 293 12.83 -20.08 -16.58
N GLU A 294 12.40 -18.97 -17.17
CA GLU A 294 12.73 -18.56 -18.53
C GLU A 294 13.28 -17.13 -18.50
N SER A 295 14.07 -16.75 -19.51
CA SER A 295 14.55 -15.37 -19.66
C SER A 295 13.43 -14.45 -20.15
N LEU A 296 13.60 -13.13 -19.99
CA LEU A 296 12.63 -12.16 -20.51
C LEU A 296 12.52 -12.27 -22.03
N GLU A 297 13.63 -12.47 -22.74
CA GLU A 297 13.66 -12.60 -24.20
C GLU A 297 12.83 -13.80 -24.67
N SER A 298 13.04 -14.97 -24.07
CA SER A 298 12.25 -16.18 -24.39
C SER A 298 10.77 -16.01 -24.03
N ALA A 299 10.47 -15.34 -22.91
CA ALA A 299 9.08 -15.04 -22.54
C ALA A 299 8.41 -14.11 -23.56
N VAL A 300 9.13 -13.07 -24.02
CA VAL A 300 8.63 -12.12 -25.03
C VAL A 300 8.39 -12.80 -26.37
N GLU A 301 9.30 -13.67 -26.83
CA GLU A 301 9.10 -14.48 -28.03
C GLU A 301 7.82 -15.31 -27.92
N ARG A 302 7.69 -16.06 -26.82
CA ARG A 302 6.52 -16.90 -26.55
C ARG A 302 5.21 -16.12 -26.50
N TRP A 303 5.19 -14.97 -25.82
CA TRP A 303 4.00 -14.12 -25.75
C TRP A 303 3.64 -13.50 -27.09
N THR A 304 4.65 -13.13 -27.88
CA THR A 304 4.45 -12.56 -29.21
C THR A 304 3.81 -13.58 -30.13
N ASP A 305 4.30 -14.83 -30.11
CA ASP A 305 3.74 -15.91 -30.90
C ASP A 305 2.33 -16.29 -30.42
N GLU A 306 2.11 -16.39 -29.11
CA GLU A 306 0.79 -16.62 -28.51
C GLU A 306 -0.23 -15.54 -28.97
N ALA A 307 0.16 -14.27 -28.94
CA ALA A 307 -0.71 -13.17 -29.38
C ALA A 307 -1.03 -13.23 -30.88
N ARG A 308 -0.03 -13.56 -31.72
CA ARG A 308 -0.21 -13.71 -33.17
C ARG A 308 -1.11 -14.89 -33.53
N GLU A 309 -0.93 -16.03 -32.87
CA GLU A 309 -1.78 -17.21 -33.05
C GLU A 309 -3.23 -16.93 -32.65
N ALA A 310 -3.43 -16.10 -31.61
CA ALA A 310 -4.75 -15.62 -31.21
C ALA A 310 -5.33 -14.53 -32.13
N GLY A 311 -4.59 -14.09 -33.16
CA GLY A 311 -5.04 -13.14 -34.18
C GLY A 311 -4.86 -11.67 -33.83
N PHE A 312 -4.07 -11.33 -32.81
CA PHE A 312 -3.80 -9.93 -32.45
C PHE A 312 -2.70 -9.32 -33.31
N ASP A 313 -2.94 -8.12 -33.84
CA ASP A 313 -1.91 -7.27 -34.47
C ASP A 313 -1.27 -6.37 -33.41
N LEU A 314 -0.10 -6.77 -32.89
CA LEU A 314 0.59 -6.06 -31.81
C LEU A 314 0.96 -4.61 -32.15
N GLY A 315 1.21 -4.29 -33.43
CA GLY A 315 1.57 -2.95 -33.86
C GLY A 315 0.42 -1.96 -33.64
N SER A 316 -0.79 -2.33 -34.07
CA SER A 316 -1.99 -1.53 -33.82
C SER A 316 -2.54 -1.69 -32.39
N THR A 317 -2.22 -2.77 -31.69
CA THR A 317 -2.82 -3.09 -30.39
C THR A 317 -2.08 -2.52 -29.18
N LEU A 318 -0.78 -2.22 -29.29
CA LEU A 318 0.03 -1.74 -28.16
C LEU A 318 0.17 -0.21 -28.09
N TYR A 319 0.02 0.50 -29.22
CA TYR A 319 0.29 1.94 -29.28
C TYR A 319 -0.76 2.66 -30.12
N GLN A 320 -1.69 3.36 -29.48
CA GLN A 320 -2.72 4.13 -30.19
C GLN A 320 -2.90 5.55 -29.64
N ALA A 321 -2.63 5.79 -28.35
CA ALA A 321 -2.91 7.09 -27.73
C ALA A 321 -1.65 7.72 -27.10
N MET A 322 -1.31 8.90 -27.61
CA MET A 322 -0.34 9.78 -26.98
C MET A 322 -1.06 10.71 -25.99
N ALA A 323 -0.45 10.97 -24.83
CA ALA A 323 -0.93 11.98 -23.88
C ALA A 323 0.00 13.18 -23.85
N GLU A 324 -0.63 14.35 -23.82
CA GLU A 324 -0.03 15.56 -23.27
C GLU A 324 -0.37 15.64 -21.78
N PRO A 325 0.53 16.18 -20.94
CA PRO A 325 0.24 16.41 -19.53
C PRO A 325 -1.05 17.23 -19.33
N GLU A 326 -1.96 16.73 -18.50
CA GLU A 326 -3.22 17.40 -18.22
C GLU A 326 -3.05 18.47 -17.13
N PRO A 327 -3.30 19.76 -17.42
CA PRO A 327 -3.25 20.79 -16.40
C PRO A 327 -4.42 20.59 -15.42
N PHE A 328 -4.15 20.75 -14.12
CA PHE A 328 -5.17 20.70 -13.09
C PHE A 328 -4.94 21.77 -12.04
N VAL A 329 -6.00 22.10 -11.30
CA VAL A 329 -5.94 23.04 -10.18
C VAL A 329 -5.96 22.24 -8.88
N PRO A 330 -4.88 22.27 -8.06
CA PRO A 330 -4.80 21.49 -6.82
C PRO A 330 -5.96 21.71 -5.86
N GLU A 331 -6.51 22.93 -5.81
CA GLU A 331 -7.67 23.24 -4.97
C GLU A 331 -8.95 22.54 -5.43
N VAL A 332 -9.17 22.44 -6.75
CA VAL A 332 -10.32 21.74 -7.32
C VAL A 332 -10.24 20.25 -7.00
N VAL A 333 -9.05 19.65 -7.11
CA VAL A 333 -8.81 18.25 -6.74
C VAL A 333 -9.04 18.03 -5.23
N ALA A 334 -8.58 18.96 -4.38
CA ALA A 334 -8.81 18.87 -2.93
C ALA A 334 -10.31 18.90 -2.58
N LEU A 335 -11.07 19.82 -3.18
CA LEU A 335 -12.52 19.91 -2.96
C LEU A 335 -13.27 18.67 -3.47
N ALA A 336 -12.90 18.15 -4.64
CA ALA A 336 -13.44 16.90 -5.16
C ALA A 336 -13.13 15.70 -4.24
N ALA A 337 -11.92 15.64 -3.69
CA ALA A 337 -11.54 14.62 -2.73
C ALA A 337 -12.34 14.71 -1.42
N VAL A 338 -12.64 15.93 -0.91
CA VAL A 338 -13.52 16.12 0.26
C VAL A 338 -14.94 15.63 -0.02
N ASP A 339 -15.49 15.90 -1.20
CA ASP A 339 -16.81 15.41 -1.58
C ASP A 339 -16.85 13.87 -1.69
N GLU A 340 -15.83 13.27 -2.31
CA GLU A 340 -15.66 11.82 -2.39
C GLU A 340 -15.58 11.16 -1.00
N LEU A 341 -14.81 11.74 -0.08
CA LEU A 341 -14.70 11.27 1.30
C LEU A 341 -16.05 11.37 2.03
N SER A 342 -16.73 12.51 1.91
CA SER A 342 -18.01 12.76 2.56
C SER A 342 -19.09 11.80 2.08
N ARG A 343 -19.09 11.44 0.79
CA ARG A 343 -20.06 10.48 0.23
C ARG A 343 -19.84 9.05 0.70
N ARG A 344 -18.61 8.68 1.05
CA ARG A 344 -18.23 7.27 1.27
C ARG A 344 -17.97 6.90 2.72
N PHE A 345 -17.62 7.88 3.56
CA PHE A 345 -17.13 7.60 4.90
C PHE A 345 -17.68 8.61 5.91
N PRO A 346 -18.32 8.15 7.01
CA PRO A 346 -18.70 9.04 8.11
C PRO A 346 -17.47 9.59 8.85
N THR A 347 -16.41 8.77 8.94
CA THR A 347 -15.08 9.20 9.38
C THR A 347 -13.99 8.54 8.54
N PHE A 348 -12.86 9.23 8.39
CA PHE A 348 -11.75 8.76 7.55
C PHE A 348 -10.38 9.07 8.17
N ARG A 349 -9.35 8.33 7.76
CA ARG A 349 -7.96 8.54 8.17
C ARG A 349 -7.21 9.41 7.15
N PRO A 350 -6.06 9.99 7.49
CA PRO A 350 -5.20 10.66 6.51
C PRO A 350 -4.91 9.83 5.26
N SER A 351 -4.73 8.51 5.40
CA SER A 351 -4.52 7.61 4.26
C SER A 351 -5.69 7.61 3.26
N ARG A 352 -6.93 7.81 3.72
CA ARG A 352 -8.08 7.93 2.82
C ARG A 352 -8.10 9.24 2.05
N ALA A 353 -7.57 10.33 2.63
CA ALA A 353 -7.41 11.58 1.89
C ALA A 353 -6.45 11.39 0.71
N VAL A 354 -5.34 10.67 0.89
CA VAL A 354 -4.44 10.28 -0.20
C VAL A 354 -5.19 9.48 -1.28
N GLU A 355 -5.96 8.46 -0.88
CA GLU A 355 -6.75 7.65 -1.82
C GLU A 355 -7.76 8.50 -2.63
N ALA A 356 -8.44 9.44 -1.97
CA ALA A 356 -9.45 10.30 -2.60
C ALA A 356 -8.81 11.35 -3.54
N VAL A 357 -7.62 11.86 -3.19
CA VAL A 357 -6.85 12.77 -4.04
C VAL A 357 -6.46 12.08 -5.34
N VAL A 358 -5.89 10.87 -5.27
CA VAL A 358 -5.52 10.10 -6.47
C VAL A 358 -6.74 9.80 -7.34
N CYS A 359 -7.88 9.47 -6.72
CA CYS A 359 -9.14 9.23 -7.45
C CYS A 359 -9.66 10.48 -8.17
N SER A 360 -9.32 11.68 -7.68
CA SER A 360 -9.83 12.96 -8.17
C SER A 360 -8.81 13.71 -9.05
N MET A 361 -7.61 13.16 -9.24
CA MET A 361 -6.53 13.76 -10.01
C MET A 361 -6.47 13.12 -11.41
N PRO A 362 -6.14 13.90 -12.46
CA PRO A 362 -5.84 13.30 -13.76
C PRO A 362 -4.59 12.39 -13.66
N PRO A 363 -4.55 11.27 -14.40
CA PRO A 363 -3.45 10.30 -14.30
C PRO A 363 -2.13 10.78 -14.94
N ALA A 364 -2.21 11.67 -15.93
CA ALA A 364 -1.07 12.11 -16.74
C ALA A 364 -0.64 13.55 -16.39
N ILE A 365 -0.11 13.80 -15.18
CA ILE A 365 0.30 15.16 -14.79
C ILE A 365 1.71 15.57 -15.26
N GLY A 366 2.41 14.66 -15.97
CA GLY A 366 3.67 14.97 -16.66
C GLY A 366 4.90 15.17 -15.77
N THR A 367 4.86 14.71 -14.52
CA THR A 367 5.97 14.83 -13.56
C THR A 367 6.68 13.50 -13.32
N THR A 368 7.83 13.53 -12.65
CA THR A 368 8.49 12.30 -12.19
C THR A 368 7.66 11.58 -11.12
N ALA A 369 7.94 10.30 -10.89
CA ALA A 369 7.31 9.52 -9.82
C ALA A 369 7.42 10.18 -8.43
N GLU A 370 8.59 10.76 -8.12
CA GLU A 370 8.85 11.48 -6.87
C GLU A 370 8.02 12.77 -6.76
N GLU A 371 8.05 13.61 -7.78
CA GLU A 371 7.28 14.85 -7.79
C GLU A 371 5.78 14.57 -7.71
N THR A 372 5.30 13.51 -8.38
CA THR A 372 3.90 13.08 -8.35
C THR A 372 3.46 12.69 -6.95
N ARG A 373 4.28 11.88 -6.24
CA ARG A 373 4.05 11.57 -4.82
C ARG A 373 3.92 12.86 -4.02
N ASP A 374 4.86 13.79 -4.17
CA ASP A 374 4.86 15.02 -3.36
C ASP A 374 3.66 15.92 -3.68
N VAL A 375 3.23 15.98 -4.94
CA VAL A 375 1.99 16.66 -5.35
C VAL A 375 0.78 16.04 -4.66
N VAL A 376 0.63 14.71 -4.72
CA VAL A 376 -0.48 13.99 -4.07
C VAL A 376 -0.50 14.27 -2.57
N LEU A 377 0.65 14.20 -1.90
CA LEU A 377 0.74 14.43 -0.46
C LEU A 377 0.41 15.87 -0.08
N ARG A 378 0.91 16.86 -0.82
CA ARG A 378 0.56 18.27 -0.59
C ARG A 378 -0.94 18.54 -0.77
N ILE A 379 -1.60 17.87 -1.72
CA ILE A 379 -3.05 18.01 -1.90
C ILE A 379 -3.79 17.28 -0.78
N ALA A 380 -3.32 16.12 -0.33
CA ALA A 380 -3.91 15.43 0.81
C ALA A 380 -3.81 16.27 2.10
N GLU A 381 -2.71 16.98 2.33
CA GLU A 381 -2.59 17.96 3.41
C GLU A 381 -3.62 19.10 3.26
N ARG A 382 -3.80 19.63 2.05
CA ARG A 382 -4.84 20.64 1.77
C ARG A 382 -6.24 20.11 2.06
N VAL A 383 -6.54 18.87 1.70
CA VAL A 383 -7.82 18.19 2.04
C VAL A 383 -8.04 18.19 3.55
N LEU A 384 -7.03 17.79 4.33
CA LEU A 384 -7.13 17.76 5.79
C LEU A 384 -7.20 19.15 6.43
N ALA A 385 -6.70 20.17 5.74
CA ALA A 385 -6.74 21.57 6.17
C ALA A 385 -7.98 22.35 5.70
N GLN A 386 -8.89 21.72 4.93
CA GLN A 386 -10.11 22.37 4.48
C GLN A 386 -10.97 22.81 5.69
N PRO A 387 -11.58 24.02 5.67
CA PRO A 387 -12.43 24.50 6.77
C PRO A 387 -13.62 23.59 7.07
N THR A 388 -14.03 22.76 6.10
CA THR A 388 -15.11 21.78 6.21
C THR A 388 -14.67 20.42 6.71
N VAL A 389 -13.38 20.23 7.05
CA VAL A 389 -12.82 18.96 7.54
C VAL A 389 -12.38 19.12 9.00
N PHE A 390 -12.84 18.21 9.86
CA PHE A 390 -12.64 18.28 11.30
C PHE A 390 -11.99 17.02 11.85
N LEU A 391 -11.05 17.18 12.78
CA LEU A 391 -10.48 16.06 13.55
C LEU A 391 -11.53 15.51 14.53
N ALA A 392 -11.96 14.27 14.32
CA ALA A 392 -12.97 13.60 15.13
C ALA A 392 -12.42 13.02 16.45
N ASP A 393 -11.12 12.67 16.49
CA ASP A 393 -10.48 12.02 17.64
C ASP A 393 -9.44 12.95 18.31
N ARG A 394 -9.92 13.89 19.15
CA ARG A 394 -9.04 14.87 19.84
C ARG A 394 -8.16 14.25 20.93
N GLU A 395 -8.51 13.07 21.47
CA GLU A 395 -7.81 12.45 22.61
C GLU A 395 -6.60 11.58 22.21
N ARG A 396 -6.39 11.33 20.90
CA ARG A 396 -5.29 10.49 20.39
C ARG A 396 -4.16 11.26 19.70
N LEU A 397 -4.01 12.54 20.00
CA LEU A 397 -2.83 13.31 19.63
C LEU A 397 -1.61 12.74 20.36
N VAL A 398 -0.97 11.74 19.76
CA VAL A 398 0.40 11.36 20.12
C VAL A 398 1.29 12.32 19.36
N GLU A 399 1.64 13.43 20.00
CA GLU A 399 2.65 14.37 19.50
C GLU A 399 4.04 13.74 19.72
N ASP A 400 4.47 12.90 18.78
CA ASP A 400 5.90 12.61 18.62
C ASP A 400 6.46 13.66 17.66
N ALA A 401 7.17 14.65 18.21
CA ALA A 401 7.76 15.78 17.47
C ALA A 401 6.77 16.57 16.57
N GLY A 402 5.50 16.71 16.99
CA GLY A 402 4.49 17.47 16.24
C GLY A 402 3.88 16.72 15.03
N ARG A 403 4.20 15.44 14.85
CA ARG A 403 3.64 14.65 13.75
C ARG A 403 2.27 14.08 14.07
N LEU A 404 1.33 14.23 13.14
CA LEU A 404 0.01 13.64 13.27
C LEU A 404 0.09 12.10 13.15
N TRP A 405 -0.44 11.41 14.16
CA TRP A 405 -0.50 9.95 14.14
C TRP A 405 -1.39 9.43 12.99
N PRO A 406 -0.94 8.51 12.11
CA PRO A 406 -1.72 8.01 10.97
C PRO A 406 -3.05 7.32 11.32
N GLY A 407 -3.26 6.97 12.60
CA GLY A 407 -4.50 6.37 13.08
C GLY A 407 -5.53 7.36 13.61
N CYS A 408 -5.30 8.68 13.53
CA CYS A 408 -6.31 9.69 13.81
C CYS A 408 -7.47 9.60 12.79
N HIS A 409 -8.64 10.13 13.17
CA HIS A 409 -9.83 10.14 12.32
C HIS A 409 -10.34 11.56 12.14
N PHE A 410 -10.80 11.85 10.93
CA PHE A 410 -11.43 13.09 10.50
C PHE A 410 -12.88 12.82 10.07
N THR A 411 -13.68 13.86 10.03
CA THR A 411 -15.03 13.90 9.45
C THR A 411 -15.23 15.21 8.69
N THR A 412 -16.37 15.41 8.04
CA THR A 412 -16.68 16.63 7.28
C THR A 412 -17.91 17.36 7.82
N SER A 413 -18.04 18.66 7.51
CA SER A 413 -19.21 19.45 7.89
C SER A 413 -20.51 18.82 7.39
N ARG A 414 -20.50 18.30 6.15
CA ARG A 414 -21.65 17.60 5.56
C ARG A 414 -22.10 16.40 6.39
N ILE A 415 -21.18 15.56 6.85
CA ILE A 415 -21.52 14.42 7.72
C ILE A 415 -22.08 14.92 9.06
N ILE A 416 -21.49 15.96 9.64
CA ILE A 416 -21.99 16.55 10.89
C ILE A 416 -23.41 17.10 10.70
N GLU A 417 -23.68 17.78 9.59
CA GLU A 417 -25.00 18.33 9.24
C GLU A 417 -26.03 17.23 9.02
N ASP A 418 -25.66 16.15 8.33
CA ASP A 418 -26.51 14.97 8.14
C ASP A 418 -26.83 14.30 9.49
N GLU A 419 -25.83 14.12 10.37
CA GLU A 419 -26.01 13.57 11.72
C GLU A 419 -26.93 14.45 12.57
N VAL A 420 -26.74 15.78 12.56
CA VAL A 420 -27.60 16.73 13.28
C VAL A 420 -29.03 16.68 12.75
N THR A 421 -29.22 16.59 11.43
CA THR A 421 -30.54 16.49 10.81
C THR A 421 -31.27 15.22 11.24
N ILE A 422 -30.57 14.08 11.25
CA ILE A 422 -31.11 12.80 11.72
C ILE A 422 -31.48 12.89 13.20
N LEU A 423 -30.59 13.45 14.04
CA LEU A 423 -30.84 13.59 15.47
C LEU A 423 -32.05 14.48 15.76
N ASN A 424 -32.15 15.64 15.10
CA ASN A 424 -33.30 16.53 15.26
C ASN A 424 -34.60 15.85 14.82
N ALA A 425 -34.59 15.14 13.69
CA ALA A 425 -35.77 14.41 13.22
C ALA A 425 -36.22 13.30 14.20
N VAL A 426 -35.26 12.65 14.87
CA VAL A 426 -35.56 11.65 15.92
C VAL A 426 -36.12 12.33 17.17
N MET A 427 -35.52 13.44 17.61
CA MET A 427 -35.94 14.19 18.80
C MET A 427 -37.33 14.83 18.63
N ASP A 428 -37.64 15.31 17.43
CA ASP A 428 -38.92 15.97 17.11
C ASP A 428 -40.02 14.96 16.73
N GLY A 429 -39.71 13.65 16.75
CA GLY A 429 -40.65 12.57 16.43
C GLY A 429 -41.07 12.51 14.96
N SER A 430 -40.38 13.23 14.07
CA SER A 430 -40.66 13.27 12.64
C SER A 430 -39.94 12.18 11.85
N ALA A 431 -38.97 11.48 12.45
CA ALA A 431 -38.25 10.38 11.84
C ALA A 431 -39.09 9.09 11.84
N GLN A 432 -39.73 8.77 10.71
CA GLN A 432 -40.40 7.47 10.55
C GLN A 432 -39.35 6.34 10.46
N GLY A 433 -39.46 5.35 11.34
CA GLY A 433 -38.60 4.15 11.32
C GLY A 433 -37.27 4.29 12.09
N PHE A 434 -37.01 5.41 12.75
CA PHE A 434 -35.85 5.59 13.63
C PHE A 434 -36.30 5.73 15.08
N ALA A 435 -35.55 5.14 16.02
CA ALA A 435 -35.82 5.25 17.44
C ALA A 435 -34.54 5.60 18.19
N GLN A 436 -34.63 6.52 19.16
CA GLN A 436 -33.56 6.74 20.12
C GLN A 436 -33.57 5.60 21.14
N LEU A 437 -32.44 4.89 21.26
CA LEU A 437 -32.24 3.90 22.31
C LEU A 437 -31.59 4.58 23.51
N ASP A 438 -32.37 4.86 24.54
CA ASP A 438 -31.83 5.32 25.82
C ASP A 438 -30.90 4.27 26.41
N GLY A 439 -29.65 4.66 26.67
CA GLY A 439 -28.67 3.80 27.33
C GLY A 439 -28.02 2.74 26.43
N ALA A 440 -27.92 2.97 25.11
CA ALA A 440 -27.12 2.12 24.22
C ALA A 440 -25.69 1.96 24.76
N ARG A 441 -25.41 0.80 25.36
CA ARG A 441 -24.08 0.43 25.84
C ARG A 441 -23.27 0.02 24.62
N VAL A 442 -22.47 0.94 24.06
CA VAL A 442 -21.43 0.58 23.10
C VAL A 442 -20.52 -0.42 23.79
N LEU A 443 -20.60 -1.71 23.41
CA LEU A 443 -19.69 -2.76 23.86
C LEU A 443 -18.31 -2.45 23.28
N ARG A 444 -17.57 -1.53 23.94
CA ARG A 444 -16.13 -1.40 23.71
C ARG A 444 -15.50 -2.72 24.13
N SER A 445 -14.88 -3.43 23.19
CA SER A 445 -14.01 -4.58 23.47
C SER A 445 -13.06 -4.20 24.62
N PRO A 446 -12.89 -5.06 25.64
CA PRO A 446 -12.33 -4.64 26.92
C PRO A 446 -10.86 -4.28 26.76
N ARG A 447 -10.56 -2.98 26.74
CA ARG A 447 -9.25 -2.47 27.15
C ARG A 447 -9.50 -1.57 28.36
N GLN A 448 -8.88 -1.96 29.46
CA GLN A 448 -9.07 -1.46 30.82
C GLN A 448 -9.19 0.08 30.91
N PRO A 449 -9.99 0.60 31.85
CA PRO A 449 -10.00 2.03 32.15
C PRO A 449 -8.68 2.43 32.80
N LEU A 450 -7.94 3.35 32.17
CA LEU A 450 -6.90 4.12 32.85
C LEU A 450 -7.59 5.15 33.76
N GLY A 451 -7.10 5.24 35.00
CA GLY A 451 -7.71 6.00 36.09
C GLY A 451 -7.94 7.48 35.81
N THR A 452 -8.86 8.02 36.61
CA THR A 452 -9.33 9.41 36.66
C THR A 452 -8.23 10.46 36.45
N ALA A 453 -8.35 11.25 35.37
CA ALA A 453 -7.57 12.46 35.16
C ALA A 453 -8.11 13.61 36.03
N SER A 454 -7.24 14.18 36.87
CA SER A 454 -7.50 15.43 37.58
C SER A 454 -7.52 16.62 36.61
N ARG A 455 -8.48 17.53 36.79
CA ARG A 455 -8.60 18.77 36.01
C ARG A 455 -7.33 19.61 36.10
N LEU A 456 -6.67 19.85 34.97
CA LEU A 456 -5.70 20.94 34.83
C LEU A 456 -6.48 22.26 34.78
N ARG A 457 -6.37 23.06 35.85
CA ARG A 457 -6.74 24.48 35.83
C ARG A 457 -5.68 25.23 35.03
N SER A 458 -6.14 26.12 34.15
CA SER A 458 -5.33 27.13 33.50
C SER A 458 -4.71 28.07 34.55
N SER A 459 -3.39 28.10 34.64
CA SER A 459 -2.67 29.22 35.24
C SER A 459 -2.26 30.17 34.13
N HIS A 460 -2.91 31.33 34.07
CA HIS A 460 -2.36 32.52 33.41
C HIS A 460 -1.09 32.92 34.18
N GLY A 461 0.07 32.81 33.54
CA GLY A 461 1.33 33.32 34.04
C GLY A 461 1.42 34.83 33.81
N SER A 462 1.23 35.60 34.87
CA SER A 462 1.61 37.01 34.93
C SER A 462 3.13 37.15 34.86
N LEU A 463 3.60 38.09 34.04
CA LEU A 463 5.00 38.49 33.90
C LEU A 463 5.57 38.99 35.24
N PRO A 464 6.82 38.65 35.61
CA PRO A 464 7.47 39.24 36.77
C PRO A 464 8.13 40.57 36.40
N THR A 465 7.57 41.66 36.92
CA THR A 465 8.26 42.93 37.14
C THR A 465 9.09 42.84 38.42
N GLY A 466 10.38 43.17 38.36
CA GLY A 466 11.19 43.26 39.58
C GLY A 466 12.70 43.37 39.31
N VAL A 467 13.14 44.52 38.80
CA VAL A 467 14.53 44.96 38.85
C VAL A 467 14.74 45.81 40.10
N SER A 468 15.71 45.46 40.94
CA SER A 468 16.51 46.43 41.72
C SER A 468 17.69 45.75 42.45
N PRO A 469 18.73 46.52 42.83
CA PRO A 469 20.11 46.18 42.47
C PRO A 469 21.05 45.99 43.68
N ARG A 470 22.26 45.46 43.39
CA ARG A 470 23.55 45.60 44.12
C ARG A 470 23.51 45.30 45.64
N TYR A 471 24.31 44.37 46.16
CA TYR A 471 25.77 44.28 46.15
C TYR A 471 26.22 42.85 46.42
#